data_AF-A0A2W5A013-F1
#
_entry.id   AF-A0A2W5A013-F1
#
_cell.length_a   1.000
_cell.length_b   1.000
_cell.length_c   1.000
_cell.angle_alpha   90.00
_cell.angle_beta   90.00
_cell.angle_gamma   90.00
#
_symmetry.space_group_name_H-M   'P 1'
#
loop_
_entity.id
_entity.type
_entity.pdbx_description
1 polymer ?
#
loop_
_entity_poly.entity_id
_entity_poly.type
_entity_poly.pdbx_seq_one_letter_code
_entity_poly.pdbx_strand_id
1 'polypeptide(L)'
;PEIANMWKWHAIEEIEHKGVAFDTWMHATRDWSRWKRWKVKSIMMLLVSRNFWIHRIQGTLELLRQDGITGAKAKWGLAWYLLGNPGVVRRMIPAWLSYFMPGFHPWNHDDRKLIKLAESAYSDAVMPQAA
;
A
#
# COMPACT_ATOMS: atom_id res chain seq x y z
N PRO A 1 13.03 12.31 -15.67
CA PRO A 1 11.66 12.31 -16.25
C PRO A 1 11.07 10.90 -16.37
N GLU A 2 11.81 9.95 -16.94
CA GLU A 2 11.37 8.56 -17.16
C GLU A 2 11.04 7.80 -15.87
N ILE A 3 11.95 7.78 -14.89
CA ILE A 3 11.72 7.11 -13.59
C ILE A 3 10.48 7.67 -12.89
N ALA A 4 10.25 8.98 -12.95
CA ALA A 4 9.06 9.59 -12.35
C ALA A 4 7.78 9.14 -13.07
N ASN A 5 7.81 8.93 -14.38
CA ASN A 5 6.67 8.41 -15.14
C ASN A 5 6.41 6.93 -14.82
N MET A 6 7.46 6.12 -14.68
CA MET A 6 7.35 4.73 -14.24
C MET A 6 6.67 4.63 -12.86
N TRP A 7 7.06 5.48 -11.90
CA TRP A 7 6.41 5.51 -10.58
C TRP A 7 4.95 5.98 -10.63
N LYS A 8 4.61 6.93 -11.52
CA LYS A 8 3.22 7.36 -11.73
C LYS A 8 2.38 6.23 -12.32
N TRP A 9 2.89 5.54 -13.33
CA TRP A 9 2.24 4.39 -13.93
C TRP A 9 1.98 3.28 -12.89
N HIS A 10 3.01 2.88 -12.14
CA HIS A 10 2.85 1.89 -11.07
C HIS A 10 1.84 2.34 -10.00
N ALA A 11 1.86 3.62 -9.60
CA ALA A 11 0.89 4.14 -8.64
C ALA A 11 -0.57 4.06 -9.14
N ILE A 12 -0.80 4.20 -10.44
CA ILE A 12 -2.12 4.02 -11.05
C ILE A 12 -2.55 2.56 -10.98
N GLU A 13 -1.68 1.63 -11.36
CA GLU A 13 -1.96 0.19 -11.24
C GLU A 13 -2.33 -0.20 -9.81
N GLU A 14 -1.60 0.32 -8.81
CA GLU A 14 -1.87 0.02 -7.40
C GLU A 14 -3.22 0.58 -6.91
N ILE A 15 -3.71 1.69 -7.49
CA ILE A 15 -5.06 2.20 -7.21
C ILE A 15 -6.13 1.23 -7.73
N GLU A 16 -5.89 0.59 -8.87
CA GLU A 16 -6.81 -0.41 -9.42
C GLU A 16 -6.73 -1.74 -8.65
N HIS A 17 -5.52 -2.21 -8.37
CA HIS A 17 -5.25 -3.47 -7.66
C HIS A 17 -5.93 -3.55 -6.29
N LYS A 18 -5.96 -2.45 -5.51
CA LYS A 18 -6.60 -2.48 -4.17
C LYS A 18 -8.06 -2.89 -4.24
N GLY A 19 -8.81 -2.40 -5.24
CA GLY A 19 -10.22 -2.73 -5.44
C GLY A 19 -10.41 -4.16 -5.91
N VAL A 20 -9.70 -4.52 -6.98
CA VAL A 20 -9.76 -5.87 -7.58
C VAL A 20 -9.43 -6.96 -6.56
N ALA A 21 -8.40 -6.77 -5.73
CA ALA A 21 -8.02 -7.73 -4.71
C ALA A 21 -9.11 -7.92 -3.64
N PHE A 22 -9.76 -6.83 -3.20
CA PHE A 22 -10.83 -6.91 -2.22
C PHE A 22 -12.08 -7.57 -2.79
N ASP A 23 -12.48 -7.21 -4.01
CA ASP A 23 -13.65 -7.79 -4.68
C ASP A 23 -13.45 -9.28 -4.96
N THR A 24 -12.24 -9.68 -5.36
CA THR A 24 -11.86 -11.09 -5.51
C THR A 24 -11.96 -11.84 -4.18
N TRP A 25 -11.46 -11.26 -3.08
CA TRP A 25 -11.62 -11.83 -1.74
C TRP A 25 -13.09 -11.98 -1.33
N MET A 26 -13.92 -10.98 -1.61
CA MET A 26 -15.34 -11.00 -1.33
C MET A 26 -16.06 -12.09 -2.13
N HIS A 27 -15.71 -12.26 -3.40
CA HIS A 27 -16.25 -13.30 -4.26
C HIS A 27 -15.83 -14.70 -3.81
N ALA A 28 -14.53 -14.92 -3.57
CA ALA A 28 -13.98 -16.21 -3.16
C ALA A 28 -14.49 -16.67 -1.79
N THR A 29 -14.87 -15.72 -0.92
CA THR A 29 -15.39 -16.01 0.43
C THR A 29 -16.89 -15.76 0.55
N ARG A 30 -17.64 -15.74 -0.56
CA ARG A 30 -19.08 -15.39 -0.58
C ARG A 30 -19.94 -16.23 0.37
N ASP A 31 -19.59 -17.51 0.52
CA ASP A 31 -20.32 -18.47 1.37
C ASP A 31 -19.89 -18.44 2.86
N TRP A 32 -18.95 -17.56 3.23
CA TRP A 32 -18.50 -17.41 4.61
C TRP A 32 -19.40 -16.45 5.39
N SER A 33 -19.55 -16.71 6.69
CA SER A 33 -20.17 -15.74 7.59
C SER A 33 -19.38 -14.43 7.63
N ARG A 34 -20.07 -13.31 7.83
CA ARG A 34 -19.46 -11.97 7.94
C ARG A 34 -18.33 -11.93 8.98
N TRP A 35 -18.53 -12.61 10.11
CA TRP A 35 -17.53 -12.72 11.17
C TRP A 35 -16.27 -13.47 10.73
N LYS A 36 -16.42 -14.62 10.07
CA LYS A 36 -15.28 -15.40 9.57
C LYS A 36 -14.47 -14.59 8.56
N ARG A 37 -15.14 -13.92 7.62
CA ARG A 37 -14.48 -13.07 6.61
C ARG A 37 -13.69 -11.94 7.27
N TRP A 38 -14.32 -11.21 8.20
CA TRP A 38 -13.65 -10.14 8.96
C TRP A 38 -12.45 -10.68 9.75
N LYS A 39 -12.61 -11.76 10.52
CA LYS A 39 -11.56 -12.35 11.34
C LYS A 39 -10.33 -12.74 10.50
N VAL A 40 -10.53 -13.50 9.42
CA VAL A 40 -9.42 -13.97 8.58
C VAL A 40 -8.73 -12.81 7.88
N LYS A 41 -9.51 -11.88 7.32
CA LYS A 41 -8.98 -10.66 6.69
C LYS A 41 -8.12 -9.85 7.67
N SER A 42 -8.60 -9.65 8.89
CA SER A 42 -7.90 -8.92 9.94
C SER A 42 -6.62 -9.62 10.40
N ILE A 43 -6.66 -10.93 10.64
CA ILE A 43 -5.46 -11.71 10.99
C ILE A 43 -4.42 -11.65 9.88
N MET A 44 -4.85 -11.81 8.62
CA MET A 44 -3.95 -11.71 7.47
C MET A 44 -3.25 -10.34 7.41
N MET A 45 -4.01 -9.25 7.55
CA MET A 45 -3.42 -7.91 7.57
C MET A 45 -2.43 -7.71 8.71
N LEU A 46 -2.68 -8.25 9.91
CA LEU A 46 -1.74 -8.18 11.03
C LEU A 46 -0.44 -8.95 10.74
N LEU A 47 -0.55 -10.16 10.18
CA LEU A 47 0.61 -10.98 9.81
C LEU A 47 1.45 -10.30 8.71
N VAL A 48 0.78 -9.81 7.66
CA VAL A 48 1.42 -9.06 6.57
C VAL A 48 2.07 -7.80 7.10
N SER A 49 1.39 -7.01 7.94
CA SER A 49 1.94 -5.77 8.53
C SER A 49 3.19 -6.06 9.35
N ARG A 50 3.18 -7.11 10.18
CA ARG A 50 4.36 -7.51 10.98
C ARG A 50 5.54 -7.86 10.08
N ASN A 51 5.33 -8.76 9.11
CA ASN A 51 6.40 -9.22 8.24
C ASN A 51 6.92 -8.09 7.33
N PHE A 52 6.02 -7.25 6.83
CA PHE A 52 6.36 -6.06 6.05
C PHE A 52 7.30 -5.15 6.82
N TRP A 53 6.97 -4.78 8.06
CA TRP A 53 7.81 -3.86 8.84
C TRP A 53 9.16 -4.45 9.22
N ILE A 54 9.22 -5.73 9.56
CA ILE A 54 10.49 -6.43 9.83
C ILE A 54 11.40 -6.34 8.60
N HIS A 55 10.92 -6.79 7.44
CA HIS A 55 11.72 -6.78 6.22
C HIS A 55 12.01 -5.36 5.72
N ARG A 56 11.08 -4.41 5.88
CA ARG A 56 11.29 -3.02 5.46
C ARG A 56 12.38 -2.33 6.28
N ILE A 57 12.40 -2.56 7.60
CA ILE A 57 13.43 -2.00 8.48
C ILE A 57 14.77 -2.64 8.17
N GLN A 58 14.83 -3.98 8.09
CA GLN A 58 16.06 -4.71 7.77
C GLN A 58 16.63 -4.30 6.40
N GLY A 59 15.79 -4.28 5.36
CA GLY A 59 16.19 -3.90 4.02
C GLY A 59 16.68 -2.45 3.95
N THR A 60 15.99 -1.52 4.60
CA THR A 60 16.44 -0.11 4.63
C THR A 60 17.78 0.03 5.35
N LEU A 61 17.98 -0.68 6.48
CA LEU A 61 19.25 -0.65 7.19
C LEU A 61 20.38 -1.28 6.38
N GLU A 62 20.10 -2.32 5.59
CA GLU A 62 21.09 -2.93 4.70
C GLU A 62 21.49 -2.00 3.56
N LEU A 63 20.52 -1.29 2.95
CA LEU A 63 20.83 -0.25 1.96
C LEU A 63 21.68 0.87 2.57
N LEU A 64 21.32 1.36 3.76
CA LEU A 64 22.12 2.36 4.47
C LEU A 64 23.53 1.86 4.79
N ARG A 65 23.69 0.58 5.13
CA ARG A 65 24.99 -0.03 5.38
C ARG A 65 25.87 -0.04 4.12
N GLN A 66 25.28 -0.31 2.96
CA GLN A 66 25.98 -0.25 1.66
C GLN A 66 26.46 1.17 1.34
N ASP A 67 25.72 2.18 1.79
CA ASP A 67 26.09 3.60 1.72
C ASP A 67 27.04 4.05 2.85
N GLY A 68 27.54 3.13 3.68
CA GLY A 68 28.45 3.43 4.79
C GLY A 68 27.79 4.04 6.04
N ILE A 69 26.45 4.14 6.07
CA ILE A 69 25.69 4.66 7.21
C ILE A 69 25.29 3.49 8.11
N THR A 70 25.95 3.37 9.26
CA THR A 70 25.77 2.22 10.17
C THR A 70 25.49 2.62 11.62
N GLY A 71 25.29 1.62 12.48
CA GLY A 71 25.17 1.80 13.93
C GLY A 71 23.96 2.64 14.36
N ALA A 72 24.15 3.42 15.42
CA ALA A 72 23.09 4.25 16.00
C ALA A 72 22.59 5.34 15.03
N LYS A 73 23.49 5.89 14.19
CA LYS A 73 23.13 6.90 13.18
C LYS A 73 22.09 6.38 12.20
N ALA A 74 22.29 5.16 11.67
CA ALA A 74 21.33 4.53 10.77
C ALA A 74 19.97 4.29 11.45
N LYS A 75 19.99 3.71 12.66
CA LYS A 75 18.77 3.35 13.41
C LYS A 75 17.95 4.59 13.79
N TRP A 76 18.60 5.62 14.33
CA TRP A 76 17.92 6.86 14.72
C TRP A 76 17.45 7.66 13.50
N GLY A 77 18.25 7.73 12.44
CA GLY A 77 17.85 8.36 11.18
C GLY A 77 16.60 7.71 10.60
N LEU A 78 16.56 6.37 10.56
CA LEU A 78 15.40 5.62 10.09
C LEU A 78 14.18 5.83 11.00
N ALA A 79 14.37 5.74 12.32
CA ALA A 79 13.27 5.99 13.28
C ALA A 79 12.71 7.41 13.14
N TRP A 80 13.57 8.41 12.97
CA TRP A 80 13.16 9.80 12.74
C TRP A 80 12.44 9.98 11.41
N TYR A 81 12.89 9.32 10.34
CA TYR A 81 12.19 9.37 9.05
C TYR A 81 10.78 8.76 9.13
N LEU A 82 10.66 7.61 9.80
CA LEU A 82 9.40 6.86 9.92
C LEU A 82 8.41 7.51 10.90
N LEU A 83 8.89 8.01 12.04
CA LEU A 83 8.05 8.51 13.15
C LEU A 83 8.19 10.01 13.40
N GLY A 84 9.35 10.60 13.13
CA GLY A 84 9.63 12.04 13.25
C GLY A 84 9.16 12.81 12.02
N ASN A 85 10.07 13.40 11.26
CA ASN A 85 9.77 14.14 10.03
C ASN A 85 10.36 13.40 8.81
N PRO A 86 9.59 13.02 7.78
CA PRO A 86 8.18 13.38 7.50
C PRO A 86 7.14 12.60 8.30
N GLY A 87 7.54 11.53 9.00
CA GLY A 87 6.65 10.74 9.84
C GLY A 87 5.71 9.85 9.03
N VAL A 88 6.28 9.13 8.05
CA VAL A 88 5.53 8.33 7.06
C VAL A 88 4.54 7.39 7.75
N VAL A 89 4.96 6.69 8.81
CA VAL A 89 4.10 5.73 9.53
C VAL A 89 2.88 6.43 10.12
N ARG A 90 3.08 7.58 10.76
CA ARG A 90 1.99 8.33 11.41
C ARG A 90 0.90 8.71 10.42
N ARG A 91 1.28 9.05 9.19
CA ARG A 91 0.34 9.40 8.11
C ARG A 91 -0.42 8.17 7.58
N MET A 92 0.13 6.97 7.70
CA MET A 92 -0.48 5.72 7.25
C MET A 92 -1.45 5.10 8.27
N ILE A 93 -1.28 5.39 9.57
CA ILE A 93 -2.07 4.78 10.66
C ILE A 93 -3.59 4.88 10.44
N PRO A 94 -4.18 6.04 10.05
CA PRO A 94 -5.62 6.13 9.86
C PRO A 94 -6.16 5.18 8.78
N ALA A 95 -5.47 5.10 7.64
CA ALA A 95 -5.84 4.19 6.55
C ALA A 95 -5.70 2.73 6.98
N TRP A 96 -4.62 2.40 7.70
CA TRP A 96 -4.42 1.06 8.24
C TRP A 96 -5.52 0.66 9.24
N LEU A 97 -5.91 1.55 10.16
CA LEU A 97 -7.00 1.32 11.10
C LEU A 97 -8.35 1.12 10.40
N SER A 98 -8.61 1.87 9.33
CA SER A 98 -9.85 1.76 8.55
C SER A 98 -10.08 0.33 8.02
N TYR A 99 -9.00 -0.41 7.72
CA TYR A 99 -9.06 -1.77 7.21
C TYR A 99 -9.83 -2.73 8.12
N PHE A 100 -9.78 -2.51 9.44
CA PHE A 100 -10.41 -3.36 10.44
C PHE A 100 -11.87 -3.00 10.71
N MET A 101 -12.36 -1.86 10.21
CA MET A 101 -13.70 -1.39 10.49
C MET A 101 -14.77 -2.17 9.71
N PRO A 102 -15.98 -2.35 10.29
CA PRO A 102 -17.14 -2.80 9.52
C PRO A 102 -17.41 -1.87 8.34
N GLY A 103 -17.73 -2.43 7.18
CA GLY A 103 -17.99 -1.64 5.97
C GLY A 103 -16.74 -1.08 5.28
N PHE A 104 -15.54 -1.51 5.69
CA PHE A 104 -14.33 -1.22 4.94
C PHE A 104 -14.45 -1.70 3.49
N HIS A 105 -14.24 -0.76 2.57
CA HIS A 105 -13.94 -1.00 1.17
C HIS A 105 -12.72 -0.16 0.79
N PRO A 106 -11.76 -0.66 -0.03
CA PRO A 106 -10.66 0.16 -0.52
C PRO A 106 -11.09 1.46 -1.22
N TRP A 107 -12.29 1.44 -1.83
CA TRP A 107 -12.92 2.60 -2.48
C TRP A 107 -13.54 3.62 -1.51
N ASN A 108 -13.57 3.35 -0.19
CA ASN A 108 -13.89 4.39 0.79
C ASN A 108 -12.84 5.52 0.76
N HIS A 109 -11.63 5.21 0.27
CA HIS A 109 -10.61 6.16 -0.14
C HIS A 109 -10.55 6.17 -1.68
N ASP A 110 -11.41 6.97 -2.30
CA ASP A 110 -11.52 7.03 -3.76
C ASP A 110 -10.45 7.94 -4.39
N ASP A 111 -9.45 7.28 -4.96
CA ASP A 111 -8.33 7.93 -5.64
C ASP A 111 -8.45 7.86 -7.17
N ARG A 112 -9.59 7.39 -7.72
CA ARG A 112 -9.77 7.24 -9.18
C ARG A 112 -9.67 8.57 -9.94
N LYS A 113 -9.89 9.69 -9.26
CA LYS A 113 -9.60 11.03 -9.81
C LYS A 113 -8.11 11.23 -10.16
N LEU A 114 -7.19 10.55 -9.46
CA LEU A 114 -5.75 10.59 -9.74
C LEU A 114 -5.38 9.78 -10.98
N ILE A 115 -6.20 8.78 -11.34
CA ILE A 115 -6.05 8.02 -12.60
C ILE A 115 -6.35 8.93 -13.79
N LYS A 116 -7.43 9.71 -13.72
CA LYS A 116 -7.81 10.66 -14.81
C LYS A 116 -6.79 11.78 -15.03
N LEU A 117 -6.02 12.14 -13.99
CA LEU A 117 -4.92 13.10 -14.10
C LEU A 117 -3.71 12.53 -14.85
N ALA A 118 -3.69 11.21 -15.07
CA ALA A 118 -2.67 10.49 -15.79
C ALA A 118 -3.20 9.89 -17.08
N GLU A 119 -4.07 10.62 -17.79
CA GLU A 119 -4.26 10.41 -19.23
C GLU A 119 -2.87 10.33 -19.88
N SER A 120 -2.48 9.10 -20.21
CA SER A 120 -1.16 8.76 -20.68
C SER A 120 -1.03 9.24 -22.12
N ALA A 121 0.08 9.90 -22.47
CA ALA A 121 0.41 10.18 -23.87
C ALA A 121 0.66 8.90 -24.69
N TYR A 122 0.75 7.73 -24.04
CA TYR A 122 0.90 6.43 -24.66
C TYR A 122 -0.44 5.71 -24.66
N SER A 123 -0.99 5.53 -25.87
CA SER A 123 -2.28 4.86 -26.15
C SER A 123 -2.39 3.47 -25.54
N ASP A 124 -1.28 2.75 -25.45
CA ASP A 124 -1.25 1.34 -25.03
C ASP A 124 -1.44 1.17 -23.51
N ALA A 125 -1.30 2.26 -22.74
CA ALA A 125 -1.59 2.29 -21.31
C ALA A 125 -3.05 2.66 -21.01
N VAL A 126 -3.86 2.96 -22.03
CA VAL A 126 -5.30 3.22 -21.88
C VAL A 126 -6.01 1.88 -21.98
N MET A 127 -6.49 1.36 -20.85
CA MET A 127 -7.30 0.15 -20.84
C MET A 127 -8.54 0.35 -21.72
N PRO A 128 -8.90 -0.63 -22.58
CA PRO A 128 -10.07 -0.51 -23.43
C PRO A 128 -11.32 -0.30 -22.56
N GLN A 129 -12.10 0.70 -22.92
CA GLN A 129 -13.36 0.98 -22.25
C GLN A 129 -14.29 -0.23 -22.47
N ALA A 130 -14.69 -0.90 -21.39
CA ALA A 130 -15.60 -2.04 -21.49
C ALA A 130 -16.90 -1.61 -22.18
N ALA A 131 -17.32 -2.41 -23.17
CA ALA A 131 -18.46 -2.16 -24.05
C ALA A 131 -19.80 -2.08 -23.32
#